data_AF-A0A6V8CBB1-F1
#
_entry.id   AF-A0A6V8CBB1-F1
#
_cell.length_a   1.000
_cell.length_b   1.000
_cell.length_c   1.000
_cell.angle_alpha   90.00
_cell.angle_beta   90.00
_cell.angle_gamma   90.00
#
_symmetry.space_group_name_H-M   'P 1'
#
loop_
_entity.id
_entity.type
_entity.pdbx_description
1 polymer ?
#
loop_
_entity_poly.entity_id
_entity_poly.type
_entity_poly.pdbx_seq_one_letter_code
_entity_poly.pdbx_strand_id
1 'polypeptide(L)'
;RDEPVFDGQYSNRCYQNAVRDAFLDFQRRAARAGRYTHDEDERFTEQWERIIMHLPYAFQAKRMFPAVFHRDREGTSMWDDVEAIVGAPPAREDNQDNASWEKAMDQYRRAISKTDAYVTFHRNRIEKGQRASSLIGNQYTGSIFLALMSTFESDLEDNTDLDGVRFGLCGYGSGAKAKVFEGTVSPNWREVVSRWNLFERLAGRVAIDAVVYEELHKGVREDSVVPPNGEFVRSEEEESDLEGARRYSWISA
;
A
#
# COMPACT_ATOMS: atom_id res chain seq x y z
N ARG A 1 14.10 21.91 -10.13
CA ARG A 1 14.07 20.63 -9.39
C ARG A 1 12.78 20.65 -8.58
N ASP A 2 11.83 19.79 -8.92
CA ASP A 2 10.53 19.73 -8.25
C ASP A 2 10.61 18.72 -7.11
N GLU A 3 11.41 19.06 -6.09
CA GLU A 3 11.42 18.28 -4.85
C GLU A 3 10.20 18.69 -4.02
N PRO A 4 9.34 17.74 -3.60
CA PRO A 4 8.21 18.09 -2.75
C PRO A 4 8.73 18.51 -1.37
N VAL A 5 8.15 19.55 -0.78
CA VAL A 5 8.34 19.86 0.63
C VAL A 5 7.74 18.73 1.44
N PHE A 6 8.59 17.96 2.14
CA PHE A 6 8.21 16.73 2.82
C PHE A 6 8.53 16.77 4.31
N ASP A 7 7.47 16.67 5.13
CA ASP A 7 7.57 16.36 6.56
C ASP A 7 7.08 14.93 6.79
N GLY A 8 8.00 14.02 7.08
CA GLY A 8 7.69 12.59 7.22
C GLY A 8 6.79 12.27 8.42
N GLN A 9 6.92 12.98 9.55
CA GLN A 9 6.07 12.75 10.72
C GLN A 9 4.65 13.26 10.46
N TYR A 10 4.55 14.46 9.90
CA TYR A 10 3.27 15.04 9.49
C TYR A 10 2.56 14.15 8.45
N SER A 11 3.30 13.69 7.44
CA SER A 11 2.77 12.81 6.39
C SER A 11 2.21 11.50 6.94
N ASN A 12 2.89 10.87 7.90
CA ASN A 12 2.39 9.64 8.53
C ASN A 12 1.09 9.88 9.31
N ARG A 13 0.99 11.00 10.03
CA ARG A 13 -0.23 11.36 10.76
C ARG A 13 -1.40 11.65 9.81
N CYS A 14 -1.16 12.40 8.73
CA CYS A 14 -2.16 12.64 7.69
C CYS A 14 -2.64 11.35 7.04
N TYR A 15 -1.71 10.42 6.77
CA TYR A 15 -2.04 9.07 6.28
C TYR A 15 -2.99 8.34 7.23
N GLN A 16 -2.62 8.25 8.50
CA GLN A 16 -3.42 7.53 9.51
C GLN A 16 -4.83 8.12 9.65
N ASN A 17 -4.94 9.44 9.77
CA ASN A 17 -6.23 10.12 9.90
C ASN A 17 -7.10 9.92 8.66
N ALA A 18 -6.54 10.13 7.46
CA ALA A 18 -7.29 9.99 6.22
C ALA A 18 -7.78 8.54 6.02
N VAL A 19 -6.92 7.55 6.27
CA VAL A 19 -7.30 6.13 6.15
C VAL A 19 -8.38 5.77 7.17
N ARG A 20 -8.25 6.21 8.43
CA ARG A 20 -9.30 6.01 9.45
C ARG A 20 -10.64 6.58 8.97
N ASP A 21 -10.65 7.82 8.50
CA ASP A 21 -11.88 8.49 8.07
C ASP A 21 -12.48 7.80 6.85
N ALA A 22 -11.65 7.27 5.95
CA ALA A 22 -12.09 6.48 4.80
C ALA A 22 -12.71 5.13 5.21
N PHE A 23 -12.16 4.44 6.23
CA PHE A 23 -12.78 3.23 6.79
C PHE A 23 -14.15 3.53 7.40
N LEU A 24 -14.28 4.62 8.16
CA LEU A 24 -15.57 5.04 8.75
C LEU A 24 -16.59 5.44 7.68
N ASP A 25 -16.16 6.12 6.61
CA ASP A 25 -17.02 6.43 5.47
C ASP A 25 -17.48 5.15 4.76
N PHE A 26 -16.58 4.19 4.54
CA PHE A 26 -16.92 2.90 3.94
C PHE A 26 -17.94 2.12 4.79
N GLN A 27 -17.71 2.00 6.10
CA GLN A 27 -18.65 1.34 7.02
C GLN A 27 -20.04 1.98 6.98
N ARG A 28 -20.14 3.31 7.06
CA ARG A 28 -21.42 4.03 6.99
C ARG A 28 -22.14 3.80 5.67
N ARG A 29 -21.43 3.82 4.54
CA ARG A 29 -22.01 3.57 3.22
C ARG A 29 -22.48 2.14 3.07
N ALA A 30 -21.71 1.17 3.55
CA ALA A 30 -22.07 -0.24 3.52
C ALA A 30 -23.32 -0.51 4.36
N ALA A 31 -23.41 0.06 5.56
CA ALA A 31 -24.61 -0.04 6.39
C ALA A 31 -25.85 0.55 5.69
N ARG A 32 -25.72 1.74 5.10
CA ARG A 32 -26.79 2.35 4.31
C ARG A 32 -27.24 1.51 3.12
N ALA A 33 -26.31 0.76 2.52
CA ALA A 33 -26.58 -0.13 1.39
C ALA A 33 -27.07 -1.52 1.81
N GLY A 34 -27.22 -1.80 3.11
CA GLY A 34 -27.58 -3.12 3.63
C GLY A 34 -26.48 -4.18 3.47
N ARG A 35 -25.24 -3.76 3.24
CA ARG A 35 -24.05 -4.62 3.09
C ARG A 35 -23.42 -4.97 4.44
N TYR A 36 -23.70 -4.21 5.49
CA TYR A 36 -23.05 -4.37 6.78
C TYR A 36 -23.91 -3.92 7.97
N THR A 37 -24.07 -4.78 8.97
CA THR A 37 -24.67 -4.45 10.27
C THR A 37 -23.62 -4.62 11.37
N HIS A 38 -23.28 -3.53 12.06
CA HIS A 38 -22.10 -3.50 12.94
C HIS A 38 -22.11 -4.51 14.09
N ASP A 39 -23.28 -4.85 14.63
CA ASP A 39 -23.40 -5.77 15.76
C ASP A 39 -23.68 -7.22 15.35
N GLU A 40 -23.95 -7.46 14.05
CA GLU A 40 -24.32 -8.78 13.54
C GLU A 40 -23.25 -9.38 12.63
N ASP A 41 -22.59 -8.55 11.82
CA ASP A 41 -21.59 -9.00 10.86
C ASP A 41 -20.19 -9.02 11.45
N GLU A 42 -19.38 -9.97 10.96
CA GLU A 42 -17.93 -9.95 11.17
C GLU A 42 -17.33 -8.63 10.69
N ARG A 43 -16.20 -8.23 11.28
CA ARG A 43 -15.54 -6.98 10.89
C ARG A 43 -15.04 -7.04 9.45
N PHE A 44 -15.04 -5.90 8.73
CA PHE A 44 -14.65 -5.89 7.31
C PHE A 44 -13.26 -6.45 7.06
N THR A 45 -12.30 -6.19 7.96
CA THR A 45 -10.95 -6.73 7.78
C THR A 45 -10.87 -8.25 7.97
N GLU A 46 -11.90 -8.88 8.57
CA GLU A 46 -12.05 -10.33 8.61
C GLU A 46 -12.79 -10.88 7.38
N GLN A 47 -13.74 -10.11 6.83
CA GLN A 47 -14.47 -10.48 5.61
C GLN A 47 -13.64 -10.38 4.32
N TRP A 48 -12.51 -9.66 4.36
CA TRP A 48 -11.62 -9.50 3.22
C TRP A 48 -10.52 -10.54 3.24
N GLU A 49 -10.42 -11.32 2.16
CA GLU A 49 -9.39 -12.32 2.01
C GLU A 49 -8.00 -11.66 1.93
N ARG A 50 -7.91 -10.51 1.26
CA ARG A 50 -6.70 -9.68 1.15
C ARG A 50 -7.03 -8.20 1.32
N ILE A 51 -6.05 -7.46 1.83
CA ILE A 51 -6.10 -6.00 2.01
C ILE A 51 -4.97 -5.36 1.22
N ILE A 52 -5.34 -4.69 0.14
CA ILE A 52 -4.44 -4.01 -0.77
C ILE A 52 -4.31 -2.55 -0.33
N MET A 53 -3.09 -2.05 -0.24
CA MET A 53 -2.85 -0.69 0.22
C MET A 53 -1.93 0.08 -0.71
N HIS A 54 -2.06 1.40 -0.70
CA HIS A 54 -1.00 2.27 -1.20
C HIS A 54 0.22 2.18 -0.27
N LEU A 55 1.34 1.65 -0.79
CA LEU A 55 2.58 1.42 -0.04
C LEU A 55 3.70 2.38 -0.51
N PRO A 56 3.84 3.57 0.08
CA PRO A 56 4.99 4.46 -0.18
C PRO A 56 6.35 3.83 0.15
N TYR A 57 6.38 2.86 1.05
CA TYR A 57 7.50 1.95 1.24
C TYR A 57 7.00 0.59 1.71
N ALA A 58 7.72 -0.48 1.38
CA ALA A 58 7.25 -1.86 1.53
C ALA A 58 6.72 -2.16 2.95
N PHE A 59 7.41 -1.71 4.00
CA PHE A 59 7.05 -2.00 5.39
C PHE A 59 6.05 -1.03 6.03
N GLN A 60 5.48 -0.09 5.27
CA GLN A 60 4.58 0.93 5.82
C GLN A 60 3.32 0.33 6.43
N ALA A 61 2.76 -0.71 5.79
CA ALA A 61 1.58 -1.40 6.29
C ALA A 61 1.76 -1.87 7.75
N LYS A 62 2.92 -2.45 8.07
CA LYS A 62 3.24 -2.96 9.40
C LYS A 62 3.17 -1.87 10.47
N ARG A 63 3.46 -0.62 10.11
CA ARG A 63 3.42 0.53 11.01
C ARG A 63 2.07 1.22 11.06
N MET A 64 1.35 1.30 9.94
CA MET A 64 0.16 2.14 9.82
C MET A 64 -1.13 1.37 10.11
N PHE A 65 -1.18 0.08 9.81
CA PHE A 65 -2.39 -0.72 10.01
C PHE A 65 -2.72 -1.11 11.47
N PRO A 66 -1.81 -1.11 12.47
CA PRO A 66 -2.19 -1.43 13.85
C PRO A 66 -3.31 -0.53 14.40
N ALA A 67 -3.35 0.73 13.98
CA ALA A 67 -4.42 1.65 14.37
C ALA A 67 -5.79 1.23 13.81
N VAL A 68 -5.83 0.78 12.54
CA VAL A 68 -7.04 0.24 11.91
C VAL A 68 -7.42 -1.09 12.55
N PHE A 69 -6.45 -1.97 12.79
CA PHE A 69 -6.64 -3.28 13.41
C PHE A 69 -7.28 -3.16 14.81
N HIS A 70 -6.76 -2.26 15.65
CA HIS A 70 -7.35 -1.94 16.95
C HIS A 70 -8.79 -1.44 16.79
N ARG A 71 -8.98 -0.37 16.00
CA ARG A 71 -10.28 0.28 15.83
C ARG A 71 -11.36 -0.67 15.32
N ASP A 72 -11.00 -1.54 14.38
CA ASP A 72 -11.93 -2.49 13.77
C ASP A 72 -12.36 -3.58 14.76
N ARG A 73 -11.51 -3.92 15.75
CA ARG A 73 -11.75 -5.01 16.72
C ARG A 73 -12.17 -4.52 18.09
N GLU A 74 -12.30 -3.22 18.31
CA GLU A 74 -12.80 -2.63 19.55
C GLU A 74 -14.14 -3.28 19.94
N GLY A 75 -14.24 -3.75 21.19
CA GLY A 75 -15.41 -4.45 21.72
C GLY A 75 -15.56 -5.92 21.30
N THR A 76 -14.55 -6.52 20.67
CA THR A 76 -14.54 -7.96 20.35
C THR A 76 -13.65 -8.75 21.32
N SER A 77 -13.95 -10.03 21.52
CA SER A 77 -13.12 -10.90 22.37
C SER A 77 -11.66 -11.00 21.91
N MET A 78 -11.43 -10.95 20.58
CA MET A 78 -10.07 -10.90 20.03
C MET A 78 -9.31 -9.66 20.51
N TRP A 79 -9.99 -8.52 20.64
CA TRP A 79 -9.35 -7.32 21.13
C TRP A 79 -9.05 -7.41 22.63
N ASP A 80 -9.93 -8.00 23.42
CA ASP A 80 -9.69 -8.22 24.85
C ASP A 80 -8.38 -9.01 25.08
N ASP A 81 -8.12 -10.04 24.27
CA ASP A 81 -6.88 -10.82 24.30
C ASP A 81 -5.64 -9.99 23.92
N VAL A 82 -5.78 -9.09 22.93
CA VAL A 82 -4.69 -8.20 22.51
C VAL A 82 -4.42 -7.14 23.58
N GLU A 83 -5.47 -6.53 24.14
CA GLU A 83 -5.39 -5.52 25.19
C GLU A 83 -4.76 -6.09 26.47
N ALA A 84 -5.02 -7.35 26.81
CA ALA A 84 -4.34 -8.03 27.92
C ALA A 84 -2.80 -8.10 27.75
N ILE A 85 -2.30 -8.06 26.52
CA ILE A 85 -0.86 -8.08 26.21
C ILE A 85 -0.28 -6.67 26.11
N VAL A 86 -0.97 -5.75 25.43
CA VAL A 86 -0.43 -4.42 25.09
C VAL A 86 -0.82 -3.33 26.09
N GLY A 87 -1.80 -3.60 26.95
CA GLY A 87 -2.40 -2.64 27.87
C GLY A 87 -3.43 -1.74 27.19
N ALA A 88 -4.11 -0.93 28.01
CA ALA A 88 -5.07 0.05 27.53
C ALA A 88 -4.41 1.12 26.65
N PRO A 89 -5.14 1.69 25.68
CA PRO A 89 -4.65 2.84 24.92
C PRO A 89 -4.20 3.99 25.85
N PRO A 90 -3.07 4.67 25.55
CA PRO A 90 -2.65 5.83 26.31
C PRO A 90 -3.78 6.87 26.40
N ALA A 91 -4.07 7.36 27.61
CA ALA A 91 -4.96 8.50 27.79
C ALA A 91 -4.16 9.79 27.59
N ARG A 92 -4.77 10.80 26.96
CA ARG A 92 -4.12 12.10 26.78
C ARG A 92 -4.16 12.85 28.11
N GLU A 93 -2.98 13.23 28.61
CA GLU A 93 -2.84 13.99 29.86
C GLU A 93 -3.11 15.49 29.65
N ASP A 94 -3.62 16.15 30.69
CA ASP A 94 -3.83 17.60 30.69
C ASP A 94 -2.47 18.32 30.54
N ASN A 95 -2.39 19.20 29.53
CA ASN A 95 -1.18 19.93 29.12
C ASN A 95 -0.07 19.11 28.43
N GLN A 96 -0.34 17.86 28.03
CA GLN A 96 0.62 17.10 27.22
C GLN A 96 0.81 17.73 25.83
N ASP A 97 2.07 18.00 25.47
CA ASP A 97 2.40 18.48 24.14
C ASP A 97 2.11 17.41 23.06
N ASN A 98 1.84 17.87 21.83
CA ASN A 98 1.46 16.97 20.74
C ASN A 98 2.56 15.96 20.37
N ALA A 99 3.85 16.31 20.52
CA ALA A 99 4.94 15.42 20.15
C ALA A 99 5.06 14.25 21.17
N SER A 100 4.93 14.56 22.45
CA SER A 100 4.89 13.56 23.53
C SER A 100 3.69 12.62 23.39
N TRP A 101 2.51 13.16 23.08
CA TRP A 101 1.31 12.37 22.79
C TRP A 101 1.50 11.42 21.59
N GLU A 102 1.99 11.94 20.46
CA GLU A 102 2.22 11.12 19.26
C GLU A 102 3.27 10.03 19.50
N LYS A 103 4.29 10.31 20.32
CA LYS A 103 5.30 9.33 20.71
C LYS A 103 4.69 8.19 21.54
N ALA A 104 3.84 8.50 22.52
CA ALA A 104 3.14 7.48 23.32
C ALA A 104 2.22 6.62 22.43
N MET A 105 1.46 7.25 21.54
CA MET A 105 0.60 6.55 20.59
C MET A 105 1.39 5.70 19.59
N ASP A 106 2.58 6.14 19.15
CA ASP A 106 3.44 5.35 18.28
C ASP A 106 4.00 4.11 18.98
N GLN A 107 4.41 4.25 20.24
CA GLN A 107 4.82 3.11 21.06
C GLN A 107 3.69 2.10 21.24
N TYR A 108 2.47 2.58 21.48
CA TYR A 108 1.28 1.76 21.59
C TYR A 108 0.97 0.99 20.30
N ARG A 109 0.91 1.68 19.14
CA ARG A 109 0.73 1.04 17.83
C ARG A 109 1.83 0.02 17.52
N ARG A 110 3.07 0.33 17.92
CA ARG A 110 4.20 -0.59 17.76
C ARG A 110 4.05 -1.82 18.65
N ALA A 111 3.51 -1.70 19.86
CA ALA A 111 3.21 -2.85 20.72
C ALA A 111 2.18 -3.77 20.06
N ILE A 112 1.08 -3.21 19.53
CA ILE A 112 0.08 -3.98 18.75
C ILE A 112 0.76 -4.70 17.58
N SER A 113 1.66 -4.01 16.84
CA SER A 113 2.31 -4.60 15.66
C SER A 113 3.17 -5.84 15.93
N LYS A 114 3.43 -6.13 17.21
CA LYS A 114 4.25 -7.26 17.68
C LYS A 114 3.42 -8.40 18.26
N THR A 115 2.10 -8.25 18.43
CA THR A 115 1.26 -9.34 18.94
C THR A 115 1.09 -10.42 17.90
N ASP A 116 0.95 -11.68 18.33
CA ASP A 116 0.76 -12.81 17.41
C ASP A 116 -0.52 -12.68 16.58
N ALA A 117 -1.57 -12.08 17.16
CA ALA A 117 -2.81 -11.76 16.47
C ALA A 117 -2.55 -10.83 15.27
N TYR A 118 -1.86 -9.70 15.49
CA TYR A 118 -1.57 -8.77 14.41
C TYR A 118 -0.55 -9.32 13.41
N VAL A 119 0.49 -10.02 13.88
CA VAL A 119 1.50 -10.64 13.00
C VAL A 119 0.86 -11.67 12.09
N THR A 120 -0.05 -12.50 12.61
CA THR A 120 -0.81 -13.47 11.83
C THR A 120 -1.75 -12.79 10.85
N PHE A 121 -2.50 -11.78 11.29
CA PHE A 121 -3.36 -10.98 10.42
C PHE A 121 -2.58 -10.33 9.28
N HIS A 122 -1.45 -9.68 9.59
CA HIS A 122 -0.59 -9.00 8.61
C HIS A 122 -0.04 -10.00 7.59
N ARG A 123 0.50 -11.14 8.04
CA ARG A 123 1.00 -12.21 7.18
C ARG A 123 -0.09 -12.71 6.23
N ASN A 124 -1.29 -12.96 6.75
CA ASN A 124 -2.35 -13.60 5.98
C ASN A 124 -3.08 -12.64 5.04
N ARG A 125 -3.23 -11.36 5.42
CA ARG A 125 -4.09 -10.41 4.70
C ARG A 125 -3.33 -9.36 3.89
N ILE A 126 -2.10 -9.00 4.28
CA ILE A 126 -1.41 -7.79 3.79
C ILE A 126 -0.07 -8.11 3.12
N GLU A 127 0.71 -9.04 3.66
CA GLU A 127 2.12 -9.26 3.31
C GLU A 127 2.35 -9.45 1.81
N LYS A 128 1.51 -10.25 1.14
CA LYS A 128 1.65 -10.55 -0.29
C LYS A 128 1.66 -9.30 -1.17
N GLY A 129 0.94 -8.25 -0.78
CA GLY A 129 0.93 -6.97 -1.51
C GLY A 129 2.24 -6.19 -1.39
N GLN A 130 3.08 -6.50 -0.39
CA GLN A 130 4.33 -5.79 -0.12
C GLN A 130 5.53 -6.34 -0.89
N ARG A 131 5.45 -7.59 -1.39
CA ARG A 131 6.57 -8.29 -2.03
C ARG A 131 7.10 -7.53 -3.24
N ALA A 132 6.27 -7.21 -4.21
CA ALA A 132 6.72 -6.45 -5.39
C ALA A 132 7.11 -5.01 -5.03
N SER A 133 6.41 -4.36 -4.09
CA SER A 133 6.78 -3.01 -3.63
C SER A 133 8.16 -2.97 -2.98
N SER A 134 8.62 -4.06 -2.35
CA SER A 134 9.98 -4.16 -1.79
C SER A 134 11.07 -4.21 -2.85
N LEU A 135 10.73 -4.61 -4.08
CA LEU A 135 11.65 -4.72 -5.21
C LEU A 135 11.68 -3.47 -6.11
N ILE A 136 10.61 -2.67 -6.10
CA ILE A 136 10.45 -1.49 -6.98
C ILE A 136 10.57 -0.17 -6.21
N GLY A 137 10.08 -0.11 -4.97
CA GLY A 137 9.89 1.15 -4.24
C GLY A 137 8.55 1.83 -4.56
N ASN A 138 8.47 3.14 -4.32
CA ASN A 138 7.24 3.90 -4.45
C ASN A 138 6.94 4.29 -5.91
N GLN A 139 5.80 3.85 -6.44
CA GLN A 139 5.29 4.23 -7.75
C GLN A 139 4.14 5.25 -7.68
N TYR A 140 3.99 5.96 -6.55
CA TYR A 140 2.91 6.91 -6.31
C TYR A 140 1.53 6.30 -6.59
N THR A 141 0.79 6.84 -7.56
CA THR A 141 -0.54 6.35 -7.95
C THR A 141 -0.51 4.90 -8.43
N GLY A 142 0.61 4.42 -8.95
CA GLY A 142 0.82 3.03 -9.36
C GLY A 142 0.96 2.05 -8.20
N SER A 143 1.36 2.50 -6.99
CA SER A 143 1.75 1.59 -5.90
C SER A 143 0.61 0.68 -5.43
N ILE A 144 -0.64 1.14 -5.45
CA ILE A 144 -1.78 0.29 -5.06
C ILE A 144 -2.03 -0.82 -6.08
N PHE A 145 -1.81 -0.55 -7.37
CA PHE A 145 -1.98 -1.55 -8.43
C PHE A 145 -0.82 -2.52 -8.46
N LEU A 146 0.41 -2.06 -8.18
CA LEU A 146 1.53 -2.95 -7.96
C LEU A 146 1.28 -3.90 -6.78
N ALA A 147 0.74 -3.39 -5.67
CA ALA A 147 0.37 -4.21 -4.53
C ALA A 147 -0.75 -5.21 -4.88
N LEU A 148 -1.74 -4.81 -5.68
CA LEU A 148 -2.78 -5.70 -6.20
C LEU A 148 -2.18 -6.83 -7.04
N MET A 149 -1.30 -6.49 -7.98
CA MET A 149 -0.65 -7.47 -8.85
C MET A 149 0.22 -8.44 -8.04
N SER A 150 1.01 -7.91 -7.11
CA SER A 150 1.85 -8.68 -6.18
C SER A 150 1.04 -9.70 -5.39
N THR A 151 -0.12 -9.30 -4.86
CA THR A 151 -1.00 -10.18 -4.10
C THR A 151 -1.53 -11.32 -4.96
N PHE A 152 -2.11 -10.99 -6.12
CA PHE A 152 -2.68 -11.99 -7.02
C PHE A 152 -1.66 -13.00 -7.52
N GLU A 153 -0.47 -12.56 -7.94
CA GLU A 153 0.57 -13.47 -8.42
C GLU A 153 1.10 -14.35 -7.28
N SER A 154 1.27 -13.79 -6.07
CA SER A 154 1.64 -14.58 -4.88
C SER A 154 0.56 -15.59 -4.47
N ASP A 155 -0.73 -15.27 -4.65
CA ASP A 155 -1.84 -16.18 -4.39
C ASP A 155 -1.96 -17.27 -5.48
N LEU A 156 -1.60 -16.95 -6.73
CA LEU A 156 -1.50 -17.92 -7.81
C LEU A 156 -0.40 -18.95 -7.52
N GLU A 157 0.79 -18.49 -7.11
CA GLU A 157 1.93 -19.33 -6.73
C GLU A 157 1.62 -20.24 -5.54
N ASP A 158 0.93 -19.71 -4.51
CA ASP A 158 0.51 -20.47 -3.34
C ASP A 158 -0.72 -21.38 -3.61
N ASN A 159 -1.22 -21.39 -4.85
CA ASN A 159 -2.42 -22.11 -5.26
C ASN A 159 -3.65 -21.82 -4.37
N THR A 160 -3.81 -20.58 -3.92
CA THR A 160 -4.94 -20.16 -3.09
C THR A 160 -6.23 -20.10 -3.92
N ASP A 161 -7.36 -20.53 -3.37
CA ASP A 161 -8.67 -20.28 -3.98
C ASP A 161 -9.17 -18.87 -3.62
N LEU A 162 -9.35 -18.04 -4.64
CA LEU A 162 -9.84 -16.67 -4.50
C LEU A 162 -11.19 -16.47 -5.20
N ASP A 163 -11.85 -17.54 -5.68
CA ASP A 163 -13.04 -17.38 -6.49
C ASP A 163 -14.19 -16.77 -5.68
N GLY A 164 -14.67 -15.59 -6.10
CA GLY A 164 -15.77 -14.89 -5.43
C GLY A 164 -15.43 -14.30 -4.06
N VAL A 165 -14.19 -14.42 -3.58
CA VAL A 165 -13.77 -13.78 -2.33
C VAL A 165 -13.68 -12.26 -2.50
N ARG A 166 -13.69 -11.52 -1.38
CA ARG A 166 -13.59 -10.06 -1.40
C ARG A 166 -12.19 -9.59 -1.05
N PHE A 167 -11.68 -8.62 -1.78
CA PHE A 167 -10.49 -7.86 -1.43
C PHE A 167 -10.89 -6.47 -0.95
N GLY A 168 -10.28 -6.01 0.14
CA GLY A 168 -10.33 -4.62 0.57
C GLY A 168 -9.21 -3.81 -0.06
N LEU A 169 -9.48 -2.59 -0.49
CA LEU A 169 -8.51 -1.69 -1.11
C LEU A 169 -8.50 -0.35 -0.37
N CYS A 170 -7.33 0.05 0.11
CA CYS A 170 -7.10 1.30 0.83
C CYS A 170 -6.16 2.21 0.01
N GLY A 171 -6.76 3.12 -0.75
CA GLY A 171 -6.05 4.15 -1.49
C GLY A 171 -5.74 5.37 -0.63
N TYR A 172 -4.56 5.98 -0.85
CA TYR A 172 -4.14 7.22 -0.20
C TYR A 172 -3.35 8.10 -1.16
N GLY A 173 -3.53 9.42 -1.05
CA GLY A 173 -2.67 10.44 -1.64
C GLY A 173 -2.51 11.62 -0.69
N SER A 174 -1.28 12.13 -0.57
CA SER A 174 -0.95 13.27 0.30
C SER A 174 -1.68 14.56 -0.13
N GLY A 175 -2.10 15.38 0.84
CA GLY A 175 -2.92 16.58 0.62
C GLY A 175 -4.17 16.79 1.52
N ALA A 176 -4.84 15.81 2.13
CA ALA A 176 -4.78 14.35 2.04
C ALA A 176 -6.15 13.77 1.67
N LYS A 177 -6.16 12.78 0.77
CA LYS A 177 -7.37 12.07 0.35
C LYS A 177 -7.13 10.58 0.44
N ALA A 178 -8.03 9.88 1.14
CA ALA A 178 -8.04 8.43 1.18
C ALA A 178 -9.39 7.90 0.71
N LYS A 179 -9.39 6.65 0.24
CA LYS A 179 -10.61 5.94 -0.13
C LYS A 179 -10.46 4.47 0.18
N VAL A 180 -11.45 3.93 0.88
CA VAL A 180 -11.61 2.50 1.10
C VAL A 180 -12.75 2.01 0.24
N PHE A 181 -12.51 0.90 -0.45
CA PHE A 181 -13.50 0.21 -1.27
C PHE A 181 -13.16 -1.28 -1.29
N GLU A 182 -14.10 -2.11 -1.71
CA GLU A 182 -13.90 -3.54 -1.85
C GLU A 182 -14.23 -4.00 -3.28
N GLY A 183 -13.61 -5.09 -3.70
CA GLY A 183 -13.87 -5.77 -4.97
C GLY A 183 -14.08 -7.26 -4.75
N THR A 184 -14.94 -7.87 -5.56
CA THR A 184 -15.11 -9.33 -5.61
C THR A 184 -14.20 -9.89 -6.70
N VAL A 185 -13.43 -10.91 -6.35
CA VAL A 185 -12.51 -11.57 -7.29
C VAL A 185 -13.32 -12.39 -8.30
N SER A 186 -13.04 -12.17 -9.58
CA SER A 186 -13.67 -12.93 -10.67
C SER A 186 -13.21 -14.39 -10.64
N PRO A 187 -14.08 -15.38 -10.90
CA PRO A 187 -13.66 -16.79 -11.05
C PRO A 187 -12.59 -17.01 -12.14
N ASN A 188 -12.48 -16.09 -13.11
CA ASN A 188 -11.48 -16.17 -14.18
C ASN A 188 -10.14 -15.51 -13.81
N TRP A 189 -9.90 -15.16 -12.53
CA TRP A 189 -8.71 -14.41 -12.12
C TRP A 189 -7.41 -15.14 -12.49
N ARG A 190 -7.35 -16.46 -12.35
CA ARG A 190 -6.16 -17.27 -12.64
C ARG A 190 -5.71 -17.13 -14.10
N GLU A 191 -6.66 -17.11 -15.03
CA GLU A 191 -6.38 -16.94 -16.46
C GLU A 191 -5.65 -15.61 -16.71
N VAL A 192 -6.13 -14.53 -16.10
CA VAL A 192 -5.55 -13.19 -16.26
C VAL A 192 -4.17 -13.10 -15.62
N VAL A 193 -4.05 -13.58 -14.38
CA VAL A 193 -2.82 -13.45 -13.57
C VAL A 193 -1.69 -14.30 -14.13
N SER A 194 -1.99 -15.48 -14.70
CA SER A 194 -0.99 -16.38 -15.29
C SER A 194 -0.15 -15.79 -16.43
N ARG A 195 -0.55 -14.62 -16.96
CA ARG A 195 0.12 -13.94 -18.07
C ARG A 195 0.99 -12.75 -17.64
N TRP A 196 0.98 -12.39 -16.36
CA TRP A 196 1.66 -11.18 -15.89
C TRP A 196 3.17 -11.34 -15.77
N ASN A 197 3.61 -12.51 -15.26
CA ASN A 197 5.01 -12.84 -14.98
C ASN A 197 5.73 -11.70 -14.23
N LEU A 198 5.06 -11.06 -13.25
CA LEU A 198 5.58 -9.89 -12.54
C LEU A 198 6.91 -10.20 -11.85
N PHE A 199 6.97 -11.27 -11.05
CA PHE A 199 8.17 -11.57 -10.27
C PHE A 199 9.33 -12.03 -11.16
N GLU A 200 9.04 -12.78 -12.23
CA GLU A 200 10.03 -13.14 -13.25
C GLU A 200 10.60 -11.88 -13.93
N ARG A 201 9.74 -10.96 -14.38
CA ARG A 201 10.16 -9.69 -14.98
C ARG A 201 10.99 -8.84 -14.02
N LEU A 202 10.64 -8.86 -12.72
CA LEU A 202 11.41 -8.14 -11.71
C LEU A 202 12.77 -8.77 -11.43
N ALA A 203 12.87 -10.10 -11.50
CA ALA A 203 14.12 -10.85 -11.36
C ALA A 203 15.04 -10.66 -12.58
N GLY A 204 14.48 -10.47 -13.77
CA GLY A 204 15.22 -10.20 -15.01
C GLY A 204 15.78 -8.78 -15.16
N ARG A 205 15.60 -7.90 -14.17
CA ARG A 205 16.14 -6.53 -14.23
C ARG A 205 17.66 -6.52 -14.05
N VAL A 206 18.29 -5.48 -14.61
CA VAL A 206 19.73 -5.24 -14.47
C VAL A 206 19.97 -4.37 -13.22
N ALA A 207 20.76 -4.90 -12.28
CA ALA A 207 21.24 -4.12 -11.15
C ALA A 207 22.32 -3.14 -11.62
N ILE A 208 22.22 -1.89 -11.19
CA ILE A 208 23.24 -0.85 -11.39
C ILE A 208 23.91 -0.52 -10.07
N ASP A 209 25.17 -0.10 -10.11
CA ASP A 209 25.87 0.36 -8.92
C ASP A 209 25.45 1.79 -8.51
N ALA A 210 25.90 2.20 -7.32
CA ALA A 210 25.57 3.51 -6.76
C ALA A 210 26.08 4.67 -7.61
N VAL A 211 27.24 4.52 -8.26
CA VAL A 211 27.85 5.57 -9.08
C VAL A 211 26.98 5.80 -10.32
N VAL A 212 26.63 4.73 -11.03
CA VAL A 212 25.76 4.78 -12.20
C VAL A 212 24.39 5.34 -11.83
N TYR A 213 23.81 4.92 -10.70
CA TYR A 213 22.54 5.47 -10.22
C TYR A 213 22.62 6.98 -9.97
N GLU A 214 23.67 7.46 -9.30
CA GLU A 214 23.86 8.88 -9.04
C GLU A 214 24.05 9.70 -10.32
N GLU A 215 24.81 9.18 -11.29
CA GLU A 215 25.02 9.82 -12.59
C GLU A 215 23.70 9.97 -13.35
N LEU A 216 22.90 8.90 -13.41
CA LEU A 216 21.56 8.92 -14.02
C LEU A 216 20.63 9.89 -13.28
N HIS A 217 20.61 9.85 -11.94
CA HIS A 217 19.76 10.71 -11.12
C HIS A 217 20.11 12.20 -11.23
N LYS A 218 21.40 12.52 -11.42
CA LYS A 218 21.89 13.89 -11.63
C LYS A 218 21.79 14.35 -13.09
N GLY A 219 21.45 13.45 -14.02
CA GLY A 219 21.43 13.73 -15.46
C GLY A 219 22.82 13.95 -16.06
N VAL A 220 23.87 13.39 -15.42
CA VAL A 220 25.26 13.45 -15.93
C VAL A 220 25.48 12.41 -17.02
N ARG A 221 24.79 11.28 -16.91
CA ARG A 221 24.82 10.21 -17.90
C ARG A 221 23.54 10.26 -18.73
N GLU A 222 23.71 10.45 -20.04
CA GLU A 222 22.62 10.54 -21.02
C GLU A 222 22.36 9.20 -21.72
N ASP A 223 23.37 8.32 -21.78
CA ASP A 223 23.23 6.98 -22.37
C ASP A 223 22.46 6.02 -21.46
N SER A 224 21.51 5.29 -22.05
CA SER A 224 20.78 4.22 -21.37
C SER A 224 21.71 3.07 -20.99
N VAL A 225 21.63 2.62 -19.72
CA VAL A 225 22.40 1.45 -19.24
C VAL A 225 21.92 0.15 -19.87
N VAL A 226 20.61 0.04 -20.09
CA VAL A 226 19.97 -1.06 -20.81
C VAL A 226 19.36 -0.48 -22.09
N PRO A 227 19.75 -0.98 -23.28
CA PRO A 227 19.14 -0.53 -24.53
C PRO A 227 17.64 -0.79 -24.55
N PRO A 228 16.82 0.15 -25.07
CA PRO A 228 15.40 -0.05 -25.18
C PRO A 228 15.03 -1.25 -26.06
N ASN A 229 14.06 -2.03 -25.62
CA ASN A 229 13.61 -3.25 -26.31
C ASN A 229 12.11 -3.44 -26.09
N GLY A 230 11.32 -3.31 -27.16
CA GLY A 230 9.87 -3.50 -27.10
C GLY A 230 9.15 -2.48 -26.23
N GLU A 231 9.57 -1.20 -26.28
CA GLU A 231 9.03 -0.15 -25.43
C GLU A 231 9.01 1.23 -26.08
N PHE A 232 8.23 2.15 -25.49
CA PHE A 232 8.21 3.55 -25.89
C PHE A 232 9.35 4.32 -25.21
N VAL A 233 10.11 5.07 -26.00
CA VAL A 233 11.17 5.96 -25.51
C VAL A 233 10.83 7.40 -25.84
N ARG A 234 11.25 8.35 -25.00
CA ARG A 234 11.19 9.78 -25.34
C ARG A 234 12.31 10.05 -26.34
N SER A 235 11.97 10.51 -27.54
CA SER A 235 12.97 10.93 -28.52
C SER A 235 13.59 12.25 -28.09
N GLU A 236 14.90 12.41 -28.31
CA GLU A 236 15.56 13.71 -28.21
C GLU A 236 14.90 14.69 -29.19
N GLU A 237 14.75 15.93 -28.75
CA GLU A 237 13.98 16.94 -29.45
C GLU A 237 14.63 17.27 -30.81
N GLU A 238 13.95 16.96 -31.92
CA GLU A 238 14.11 17.77 -33.12
C GLU A 238 13.56 19.17 -32.80
N GLU A 239 14.30 20.23 -33.18
CA GLU A 239 13.86 21.63 -33.04
C GLU A 239 12.38 21.75 -33.39
N SER A 240 11.61 22.20 -32.40
CA SER A 240 10.15 22.26 -32.45
C SER A 240 9.72 23.65 -32.02
N ASP A 241 8.94 24.33 -32.85
CA ASP A 241 8.35 25.63 -32.51
C ASP A 241 7.29 25.54 -31.38
N LEU A 242 6.99 24.32 -30.90
CA LEU A 242 6.02 24.05 -29.84
C LEU A 242 6.72 23.85 -28.49
N GLU A 243 6.73 24.91 -27.67
CA GLU A 243 7.25 24.88 -26.30
C GLU A 243 6.57 23.78 -25.46
N GLY A 244 7.37 22.92 -24.83
CA GLY A 244 6.89 21.85 -23.95
C GLY A 244 6.36 20.59 -24.65
N ALA A 245 6.38 20.52 -25.98
CA ALA A 245 6.01 19.32 -26.71
C ALA A 245 6.97 18.15 -26.42
N ARG A 246 6.43 16.94 -26.23
CA ARG A 246 7.21 15.71 -26.05
C ARG A 246 6.90 14.73 -27.17
N ARG A 247 7.94 14.16 -27.77
CA ARG A 247 7.83 13.14 -28.82
C ARG A 247 8.30 11.78 -28.29
N TYR A 248 7.65 10.73 -28.78
CA TYR A 248 7.89 9.36 -28.36
C TYR A 248 7.96 8.45 -29.59
N SER A 249 8.86 7.47 -29.56
CA SER A 249 8.97 6.43 -30.59
C SER A 249 8.89 5.05 -29.95
N TRP A 250 8.35 4.09 -30.69
CA TRP A 250 8.36 2.68 -30.31
C TRP A 250 9.65 2.03 -30.80
N ILE A 251 10.39 1.39 -29.90
CA ILE A 251 11.56 0.57 -30.26
C ILE A 251 11.12 -0.89 -30.29
N SER A 252 11.23 -1.54 -31.44
CA SER A 252 10.88 -2.95 -31.60
C SER A 252 11.82 -3.86 -30.80
N ALA A 253 11.32 -5.04 -30.44
CA ALA A 253 12.09 -6.06 -29.73
C ALA A 253 13.10 -6.81 -30.61
#